data_AF-A0A1L8MY01-F1
#
_entry.id   AF-A0A1L8MY01-F1
#
_cell.length_a   1.000
_cell.length_b   1.000
_cell.length_c   1.000
_cell.angle_alpha   90.00
_cell.angle_beta   90.00
_cell.angle_gamma   90.00
#
_symmetry.space_group_name_H-M   'P 1'
#
loop_
_entity.id
_entity.type
_entity.pdbx_description
1 polymer ?
#
loop_
_entity_poly.entity_id
_entity_poly.type
_entity_poly.pdbx_seq_one_letter_code
_entity_poly.pdbx_strand_id
1 'polypeptide(L)'
;MLEAARVDGANELKIFFRIFVPSMKGTYAAAAIYIFMTSWNNYLWPLIVLQTNDQQTTTLLISSLSSAYNPDYGVIMSGIAIVTLPVIVIFFAFQRQFVEGMLGSVKQ
;
A
#
# COMPACT_ATOMS: atom_id res chain seq x y z
N MET A 1 -31.63 -4.70 -6.31
CA MET A 1 -30.86 -4.32 -5.11
C MET A 1 -30.95 -2.82 -4.87
N LEU A 2 -30.41 -1.99 -5.78
CA LEU A 2 -30.47 -0.52 -5.66
C LEU A 2 -31.91 0.02 -5.69
N GLU A 3 -32.75 -0.51 -6.58
CA GLU A 3 -34.14 -0.08 -6.70
C GLU A 3 -35.00 -0.51 -5.50
N ALA A 4 -34.75 -1.69 -4.92
CA ALA A 4 -35.41 -2.14 -3.71
C ALA A 4 -35.07 -1.26 -2.48
N ALA A 5 -33.81 -0.83 -2.36
CA ALA A 5 -33.39 0.04 -1.26
C ALA A 5 -33.95 1.47 -1.37
N ARG A 6 -34.22 1.96 -2.59
CA ARG A 6 -34.94 3.22 -2.81
C ARG A 6 -36.43 3.10 -2.49
N VAL A 7 -37.05 1.96 -2.79
CA VAL A 7 -38.45 1.68 -2.46
C VAL A 7 -38.68 1.60 -0.94
N ASP A 8 -37.67 1.17 -0.17
CA ASP A 8 -37.71 1.10 1.30
C ASP A 8 -37.45 2.45 2.03
N GLY A 9 -37.37 3.58 1.33
CA GLY A 9 -37.24 4.91 1.94
C GLY A 9 -35.91 5.14 2.69
N ALA A 10 -34.89 4.33 2.44
CA ALA A 10 -33.58 4.47 3.07
C ALA A 10 -32.82 5.67 2.49
N ASN A 11 -32.35 6.56 3.38
CA ASN A 11 -31.49 7.70 3.06
C ASN A 11 -30.34 7.26 2.12
N GLU A 12 -30.10 7.97 1.02
CA GLU A 12 -29.12 7.59 -0.03
C GLU A 12 -27.71 7.39 0.54
N LEU A 13 -27.33 8.17 1.56
CA LEU A 13 -26.08 7.98 2.30
C LEU A 13 -25.99 6.60 2.96
N LYS A 14 -27.10 6.09 3.51
CA LYS A 14 -27.16 4.77 4.15
C LYS A 14 -27.03 3.64 3.12
N ILE A 15 -27.61 3.82 1.94
CA ILE A 15 -27.49 2.86 0.81
C ILE A 15 -26.03 2.82 0.33
N PHE A 16 -25.40 3.99 0.17
CA PHE A 16 -24.00 4.09 -0.23
C PHE A 16 -23.06 3.35 0.73
N PHE A 17 -23.11 3.67 2.03
CA PHE A 17 -22.21 3.05 3.00
C PHE A 17 -22.51 1.56 3.26
N ARG A 18 -23.76 1.11 3.09
CA ARG A 18 -24.15 -0.27 3.43
C ARG A 18 -24.06 -1.23 2.25
N ILE A 19 -24.19 -0.75 1.02
CA ILE A 19 -24.23 -1.60 -0.19
C ILE A 19 -22.98 -1.39 -1.06
N PHE A 20 -22.62 -0.13 -1.37
CA PHE A 20 -21.49 0.14 -2.28
C PHE A 20 -20.13 -0.06 -1.61
N VAL A 21 -19.92 0.51 -0.42
CA VAL A 21 -18.64 0.44 0.30
C VAL A 21 -18.15 -1.00 0.55
N PRO A 22 -18.98 -1.93 1.11
CA PRO A 22 -18.53 -3.31 1.31
C PRO A 22 -18.36 -4.09 0.01
N SER A 23 -19.11 -3.77 -1.05
CA SER A 23 -18.93 -4.38 -2.38
C SER A 23 -17.57 -4.01 -2.99
N MET A 24 -17.12 -2.78 -2.77
CA MET A 24 -15.83 -2.28 -3.26
C MET A 24 -14.64 -2.59 -2.33
N LYS A 25 -14.82 -3.39 -1.27
CA LYS A 25 -13.77 -3.71 -0.28
C LYS A 25 -12.50 -4.27 -0.93
N GLY A 26 -12.64 -5.07 -1.99
CA GLY A 26 -11.50 -5.58 -2.77
C GLY A 26 -10.75 -4.47 -3.50
N THR A 27 -11.47 -3.55 -4.15
CA THR A 27 -10.90 -2.40 -4.85
C THR A 27 -10.16 -1.46 -3.90
N TYR A 28 -10.74 -1.18 -2.72
CA TYR A 28 -10.07 -0.36 -1.70
C TYR A 28 -8.79 -1.02 -1.17
N ALA A 29 -8.78 -2.34 -1.00
CA ALA A 29 -7.58 -3.07 -0.60
C ALA A 29 -6.48 -2.97 -1.68
N ALA A 30 -6.83 -3.16 -2.96
CA ALA A 30 -5.87 -3.00 -4.06
C ALA A 30 -5.31 -1.58 -4.15
N ALA A 31 -6.17 -0.56 -4.02
CA ALA A 31 -5.75 0.83 -4.00
C ALA A 31 -4.83 1.15 -2.80
N ALA A 32 -5.14 0.61 -1.62
CA ALA A 32 -4.31 0.80 -0.42
C ALA A 32 -2.91 0.19 -0.60
N ILE A 33 -2.81 -1.04 -1.14
CA ILE A 33 -1.51 -1.66 -1.45
C ILE A 33 -0.75 -0.82 -2.46
N TYR A 34 -1.40 -0.39 -3.54
CA TYR A 34 -0.77 0.40 -4.59
C TYR A 34 -0.20 1.72 -4.04
N ILE A 35 -1.00 2.46 -3.26
CA ILE A 35 -0.58 3.71 -2.63
C ILE A 35 0.56 3.45 -1.65
N PHE A 36 0.46 2.40 -0.84
CA PHE A 36 1.52 2.02 0.10
C PHE A 36 2.84 1.71 -0.63
N MET A 37 2.82 0.85 -1.65
CA MET A 37 4.01 0.51 -2.42
C MET A 37 4.62 1.74 -3.09
N THR A 38 3.78 2.61 -3.66
CA THR A 38 4.24 3.85 -4.31
C THR A 38 4.89 4.80 -3.30
N SER A 39 4.30 4.98 -2.12
CA SER A 39 4.86 5.84 -1.07
C SER A 39 6.11 5.24 -0.43
N TRP A 40 6.16 3.92 -0.24
CA TRP A 40 7.26 3.22 0.42
C TRP A 40 8.51 3.16 -0.45
N ASN A 41 8.35 2.97 -1.76
CA ASN A 41 9.46 2.98 -2.72
C ASN A 41 9.82 4.39 -3.22
N ASN A 42 9.16 5.44 -2.72
CA ASN A 42 9.41 6.79 -3.18
C ASN A 42 10.83 7.24 -2.81
N TYR A 43 11.62 7.60 -3.82
CA TYR A 43 13.01 8.00 -3.67
C TYR A 43 13.23 9.48 -4.03
N LEU A 44 12.70 9.92 -5.17
CA LEU A 44 12.97 11.25 -5.72
C LEU A 44 12.42 12.38 -4.83
N TRP A 45 11.19 12.23 -4.34
CA TRP A 45 10.58 13.28 -3.52
C TRP A 45 11.29 13.47 -2.16
N PRO A 46 11.57 12.39 -1.39
CA PRO A 46 12.39 12.49 -0.18
C PRO A 46 13.80 13.04 -0.44
N LEU A 47 14.46 12.62 -1.52
CA LEU A 47 15.81 13.10 -1.87
C LEU A 47 15.85 14.63 -2.07
N ILE A 48 14.80 15.20 -2.67
CA ILE A 48 14.71 16.64 -2.96
C ILE A 48 14.36 17.44 -1.70
N VAL A 49 13.43 16.93 -0.89
CA VAL A 49 12.85 17.68 0.24
C VAL A 49 13.64 17.51 1.53
N LEU A 50 14.20 16.32 1.77
CA LEU A 50 14.92 16.00 3.00
C LEU A 50 16.41 16.29 2.82
N GLN A 51 16.83 17.46 3.32
CA GLN A 51 18.24 17.87 3.30
C GLN A 51 18.98 17.53 4.60
N THR A 52 18.28 17.08 5.65
CA THR A 52 18.85 16.73 6.96
C THR A 52 18.83 15.21 7.19
N ASN A 53 19.91 14.68 7.78
CA ASN A 53 20.09 13.24 7.99
C ASN A 53 19.07 12.61 8.96
N ASP A 54 18.46 13.39 9.87
CA ASP A 54 17.57 12.86 10.91
C ASP A 54 16.20 12.35 10.41
N GLN A 55 15.82 12.63 9.16
CA GLN A 55 14.54 12.23 8.61
C GLN A 55 14.65 11.38 7.34
N GLN A 56 15.82 10.81 7.05
CA GLN A 56 16.02 10.04 5.83
C GLN A 56 15.08 8.84 5.75
N THR A 57 14.45 8.68 4.58
CA THR A 57 13.69 7.47 4.28
C THR A 57 14.64 6.29 4.11
N THR A 58 14.15 5.08 4.36
CA THR A 58 15.02 3.90 4.34
C THR A 58 15.61 3.62 2.95
N THR A 59 14.89 3.99 1.87
CA THR A 59 15.37 3.96 0.49
C THR A 59 16.53 4.93 0.26
N LEU A 60 16.48 6.12 0.84
CA LEU A 60 17.55 7.12 0.73
C LEU A 60 18.79 6.71 1.52
N LEU A 61 18.61 6.15 2.72
CA LEU A 61 19.69 5.62 3.55
C LEU A 61 20.46 4.50 2.83
N ILE A 62 19.75 3.52 2.25
CA ILE A 62 20.37 2.41 1.51
C ILE A 62 21.15 2.91 0.30
N SER A 63 20.59 3.90 -0.44
CA SER A 63 21.27 4.51 -1.59
C SER A 63 22.55 5.25 -1.18
N SER A 64 22.52 5.99 -0.07
CA SER A 64 23.68 6.69 0.47
C SER A 64 24.78 5.73 0.91
N LEU A 65 24.43 4.64 1.63
CA LEU A 65 25.37 3.60 2.04
C LEU A 65 26.00 2.87 0.85
N SER A 66 25.22 2.62 -0.21
CA SER A 66 25.71 1.97 -1.42
C SER A 66 26.64 2.87 -2.25
N SER A 67 26.55 4.19 -2.07
CA SER A 67 27.38 5.19 -2.77
C SER A 67 28.63 5.60 -1.97
N ALA A 68 28.85 5.00 -0.79
CA ALA A 68 30.01 5.27 0.03
C ALA A 68 31.32 4.77 -0.63
N TYR A 69 32.45 5.39 -0.29
CA TYR A 69 33.77 5.07 -0.87
C TYR A 69 34.19 3.60 -0.67
N ASN A 70 33.75 2.97 0.42
CA ASN A 70 33.83 1.54 0.66
C ASN A 70 32.46 1.04 1.14
N PRO A 71 31.60 0.54 0.23
CA PRO A 71 30.27 0.09 0.62
C PRO A 71 30.36 -1.21 1.42
N ASP A 72 29.86 -1.19 2.65
CA ASP A 72 29.70 -2.39 3.47
C ASP A 72 28.42 -3.13 3.06
N TYR A 73 28.57 -4.14 2.20
CA TYR A 73 27.46 -4.95 1.72
C TYR A 73 26.75 -5.72 2.83
N GLY A 74 27.42 -6.04 3.95
CA GLY A 74 26.78 -6.68 5.10
C GLY A 74 25.74 -5.76 5.73
N VAL A 75 26.12 -4.50 5.97
CA VAL A 75 25.22 -3.47 6.48
C VAL A 75 24.10 -3.17 5.49
N ILE A 76 24.43 -2.99 4.21
CA ILE A 76 23.44 -2.69 3.15
C ILE A 76 22.40 -3.82 3.03
N MET A 77 22.82 -5.08 2.95
CA MET A 77 21.92 -6.22 2.81
C MET A 77 21.06 -6.42 4.07
N SER A 78 21.62 -6.20 5.26
CA SER A 78 20.84 -6.25 6.51
C SER A 78 19.76 -5.14 6.55
N GLY A 79 20.09 -3.95 6.07
CA GLY A 79 19.13 -2.84 5.94
C GLY A 79 18.01 -3.18 4.96
N ILE A 80 18.35 -3.74 3.79
CA ILE A 80 17.36 -4.19 2.80
C ILE A 80 16.43 -5.26 3.39
N ALA A 81 16.98 -6.22 4.15
CA ALA A 81 16.18 -7.25 4.81
C ALA A 81 15.15 -6.64 5.77
N ILE A 82 15.56 -5.67 6.59
CA ILE A 82 14.67 -4.96 7.53
C ILE A 82 13.61 -4.15 6.76
N VAL A 83 13.99 -3.44 5.70
CA VAL A 83 13.07 -2.64 4.87
C VAL A 83 12.01 -3.48 4.17
N THR A 84 12.31 -4.75 3.89
CA THR A 84 11.38 -5.66 3.23
C THR A 84 10.31 -6.19 4.19
N LEU A 85 10.59 -6.25 5.50
CA LEU A 85 9.66 -6.78 6.51
C LEU A 85 8.29 -6.07 6.54
N PRO A 86 8.19 -4.72 6.56
CA PRO A 86 6.89 -4.03 6.53
C PRO A 86 6.07 -4.36 5.30
N VAL A 87 6.72 -4.49 4.13
CA VAL A 87 6.05 -4.85 2.87
C VAL A 87 5.46 -6.25 2.97
N ILE A 88 6.20 -7.20 3.54
CA ILE A 88 5.73 -8.57 3.79
C ILE A 88 4.52 -8.57 4.74
N VAL A 89 4.58 -7.81 5.83
CA VAL A 89 3.47 -7.70 6.80
C VAL A 89 2.21 -7.18 6.13
N ILE A 90 2.32 -6.13 5.33
CA ILE A 90 1.19 -5.56 4.59
C ILE A 90 0.67 -6.54 3.54
N PHE A 91 1.55 -7.22 2.82
CA PHE A 91 1.15 -8.25 1.87
C PHE A 91 0.30 -9.33 2.57
N PHE A 92 0.75 -9.88 3.70
CA PHE A 92 -0.02 -10.87 4.45
C PHE A 92 -1.33 -10.33 5.03
N ALA A 93 -1.37 -9.07 5.45
CA ALA A 93 -2.59 -8.43 5.93
C ALA A 93 -3.65 -8.32 4.83
N PHE A 94 -3.24 -8.03 3.59
CA PHE A 94 -4.15 -7.78 2.48
C PHE A 94 -4.28 -8.93 1.46
N GLN A 95 -3.51 -10.02 1.59
CA GLN A 95 -3.50 -11.16 0.68
C GLN A 95 -4.90 -11.73 0.42
N ARG A 96 -5.77 -11.74 1.44
CA ARG A 96 -7.11 -12.31 1.35
C ARG A 96 -8.02 -11.46 0.47
N GLN A 97 -7.95 -10.14 0.59
CA GLN A 97 -8.71 -9.23 -0.27
C GLN A 97 -8.20 -9.24 -1.70
N PHE A 98 -6.89 -9.44 -1.89
CA PHE A 98 -6.29 -9.59 -3.22
C PHE A 98 -6.81 -10.85 -3.93
N VAL A 99 -6.85 -12.00 -3.23
CA VAL A 99 -7.41 -13.25 -3.77
C VAL A 99 -8.92 -13.14 -4.04
N GLU A 100 -9.68 -12.54 -3.12
CA GLU A 100 -11.12 -12.31 -3.30
C GLU A 100 -11.41 -11.39 -4.51
N GLY A 101 -10.57 -10.37 -4.75
CA GLY A 101 -10.68 -9.48 -5.91
C GLY A 101 -10.42 -10.17 -7.25
N MET A 102 -9.43 -11.07 -7.31
CA MET A 102 -9.15 -11.86 -8.53
C MET A 102 -10.29 -12.84 -8.85
N LEU A 103 -10.83 -13.52 -7.84
CA LEU A 103 -11.93 -14.48 -8.03
C LEU A 103 -13.25 -13.80 -8.42
N GLY A 104 -13.49 -12.57 -7.96
CA GLY A 104 -14.63 -11.75 -8.39
C GLY A 104 -14.58 -11.39 -9.88
N SER A 105 -13.37 -11.27 -10.45
CA SER A 105 -13.16 -10.99 -11.88
C SER A 105 -13.40 -12.19 -12.79
N VAL A 106 -13.38 -13.42 -12.25
CA VAL A 106 -13.55 -14.67 -13.03
C VAL A 106 -15.02 -15.10 -13.13
N LYS A 107 -15.94 -14.41 -12.46
CA LYS A 107 -17.39 -14.57 -12.69
C LYS A 107 -17.85 -13.64 -13.82
N GLN A 108 -17.36 -13.88 -15.03
CA GLN A 108 -18.02 -13.46 -16.28
C GLN A 108 -18.39 -14.71 -17.08
#